data_AF-A0A345P9K0-F1
#
_entry.id   AF-A0A345P9K0-F1
#
_cell.length_a   1.000
_cell.length_b   1.000
_cell.length_c   1.000
_cell.angle_alpha   90.00
_cell.angle_beta   90.00
_cell.angle_gamma   90.00
#
_symmetry.space_group_name_H-M   'P 1'
#
loop_
_entity.id
_entity.type
_entity.pdbx_description
1 polymer ?
#
loop_
_entity_poly.entity_id
_entity_poly.type
_entity_poly.pdbx_seq_one_letter_code
_entity_poly.pdbx_strand_id
1 'polypeptide(L)'
;MKKFAFTALATGCFTTMVFAATTLTPNTNNGNGGQIPSGYDDLIFQLGDGNWVPNITLPLTAKDGAKLAITSSASYESQIDTTRSDLPVAQIKVKAGSTVNFTFSQSLGKWQVESTVYTPNTNGAVIPVPTSKDVLSTYKLADANWVPLVTLPASAADGQFVSVQSSATWASKINPQNVLFPSSFTVKTGDRYYFRYVTALSQWVPELTPIRKLSPAALANQTATTLTAPINEVTVTDQDSGEINLPVSANDRDQVIIKSATDQNVQINNAHTNTSATLNVKRGDQYEFRYIADKNYWIVQSAPTRTFQLKDVAQGQLPTPTAPLTEVKAADSNWQSTLQLPLQAQEGDRVVLRNTAPESVNVVSSQLSEKVNTGENVRFIYTAQHQWQRETRIITLLLTYNGATLTALGETAAKLKMLEEFRLTNEASENNRLNYYVKQVGELFQRDLSVSDHQLNTALGIEKNDATIYNERQRVKADVTSYFGTESGGGWAYTRADAKSAYIAANLLEPATVLRHEFGHILGSHHNAPLEESAASHYLAYGFAHPLGSTIMGGNSLPFYSSPNIYSPQYGVRLGIENQVDASRVFNERSETVSNFHNQLTYTLP
;
A
#
# COMPACT_ATOMS: atom_id res chain seq x y z
N MET A 1 -47.71 -68.34 -35.77
CA MET A 1 -46.28 -68.59 -36.07
C MET A 1 -45.55 -67.25 -36.06
N LYS A 2 -44.81 -66.93 -34.99
CA LYS A 2 -43.97 -65.73 -34.89
C LYS A 2 -42.52 -66.19 -34.70
N LYS A 3 -41.64 -65.79 -35.62
CA LYS A 3 -40.20 -66.08 -35.59
C LYS A 3 -39.52 -65.13 -34.60
N PHE A 4 -38.79 -65.68 -33.64
CA PHE A 4 -37.81 -64.96 -32.83
C PHE A 4 -36.41 -65.18 -33.43
N ALA A 5 -35.68 -64.08 -33.63
CA ALA A 5 -34.26 -64.09 -33.96
C ALA A 5 -33.45 -63.89 -32.68
N PHE A 6 -32.41 -64.69 -32.52
CA PHE A 6 -31.39 -64.57 -31.47
C PHE A 6 -30.50 -63.34 -31.75
N THR A 7 -30.26 -62.51 -30.74
CA THR A 7 -29.21 -61.48 -30.78
C THR A 7 -28.23 -61.76 -29.65
N ALA A 8 -26.97 -61.94 -30.02
CA ALA A 8 -25.86 -62.21 -29.12
C ALA A 8 -25.47 -60.92 -28.35
N LEU A 9 -25.30 -61.06 -27.03
CA LEU A 9 -24.77 -60.02 -26.15
C LEU A 9 -23.24 -60.02 -26.29
N ALA A 10 -22.67 -58.92 -26.79
CA ALA A 10 -21.24 -58.66 -26.74
C ALA A 10 -20.91 -57.88 -25.46
N THR A 11 -20.21 -58.53 -24.53
CA THR A 11 -19.70 -57.93 -23.29
C THR A 11 -18.56 -56.97 -23.63
N GLY A 12 -18.82 -55.67 -23.59
CA GLY A 12 -17.81 -54.63 -23.75
C GLY A 12 -16.92 -54.53 -22.50
N CYS A 13 -15.64 -54.85 -22.66
CA CYS A 13 -14.61 -54.65 -21.65
C CYS A 13 -14.25 -53.16 -21.61
N PHE A 14 -14.66 -52.42 -20.56
CA PHE A 14 -14.19 -51.06 -20.34
C PHE A 14 -12.75 -51.09 -19.83
N THR A 15 -11.78 -50.84 -20.72
CA THR A 15 -10.40 -50.56 -20.33
C THR A 15 -10.31 -49.11 -19.84
N THR A 16 -10.07 -48.90 -18.54
CA THR A 16 -9.65 -47.58 -18.04
C THR A 16 -8.20 -47.36 -18.42
N MET A 17 -7.94 -46.52 -19.42
CA MET A 17 -6.58 -46.04 -19.68
C MET A 17 -6.17 -45.10 -18.55
N VAL A 18 -5.15 -45.48 -17.78
CA VAL A 18 -4.45 -44.59 -16.86
C VAL A 18 -3.39 -43.85 -17.68
N PHE A 19 -3.64 -42.59 -18.01
CA PHE A 19 -2.59 -41.73 -18.57
C PHE A 19 -1.62 -41.37 -17.43
N ALA A 20 -0.33 -41.63 -17.63
CA ALA A 20 0.70 -41.19 -16.70
C ALA A 20 0.79 -39.65 -16.71
N ALA A 21 1.01 -39.03 -15.55
CA ALA A 21 1.21 -37.59 -15.45
C ALA A 21 2.37 -37.15 -16.35
N THR A 22 2.18 -36.07 -17.10
CA THR A 22 3.26 -35.50 -17.91
C THR A 22 4.18 -34.66 -17.01
N THR A 23 5.49 -34.73 -17.23
CA THR A 23 6.45 -33.91 -16.47
C THR A 23 7.10 -32.86 -17.40
N LEU A 24 7.04 -31.59 -16.99
CA LEU A 24 7.74 -30.48 -17.61
C LEU A 24 8.67 -29.79 -16.62
N THR A 25 9.66 -29.08 -17.16
CA THR A 25 10.61 -28.24 -16.42
C THR A 25 10.79 -26.94 -17.19
N PRO A 26 11.32 -25.86 -16.59
CA PRO A 26 11.60 -24.61 -17.31
C PRO A 26 12.36 -24.82 -18.63
N ASN A 27 13.41 -25.65 -18.62
CA ASN A 27 14.25 -25.90 -19.81
C ASN A 27 13.56 -26.78 -20.87
N THR A 28 12.57 -27.60 -20.49
CA THR A 28 11.80 -28.45 -21.42
C THR A 28 10.47 -27.84 -21.84
N ASN A 29 10.15 -26.63 -21.36
CA ASN A 29 8.90 -25.93 -21.65
C ASN A 29 8.97 -25.10 -22.96
N ASN A 30 9.62 -25.62 -24.00
CA ASN A 30 9.68 -25.00 -25.34
C ASN A 30 10.06 -23.51 -25.36
N GLY A 31 10.96 -23.08 -24.46
CA GLY A 31 11.37 -21.67 -24.34
C GLY A 31 10.41 -20.75 -23.58
N ASN A 32 9.25 -21.25 -23.11
CA ASN A 32 8.27 -20.48 -22.34
C ASN A 32 8.65 -20.32 -20.86
N GLY A 33 9.76 -20.91 -20.42
CA GLY A 33 10.26 -20.79 -19.04
C GLY A 33 9.19 -21.19 -18.02
N GLY A 34 8.83 -20.25 -17.14
CA GLY A 34 7.82 -20.45 -16.08
C GLY A 34 6.36 -20.25 -16.51
N GLN A 35 6.08 -20.00 -17.78
CA GLN A 35 4.70 -19.95 -18.28
C GLN A 35 4.19 -21.37 -18.53
N ILE A 36 3.43 -21.91 -17.58
CA ILE A 36 2.96 -23.29 -17.66
C ILE A 36 1.92 -23.41 -18.78
N PRO A 37 2.07 -24.35 -19.74
CA PRO A 37 1.17 -24.49 -20.87
C PRO A 37 -0.17 -25.12 -20.47
N SER A 38 -1.23 -24.80 -21.22
CA SER A 38 -2.53 -25.49 -21.16
C SER A 38 -2.53 -26.79 -21.97
N GLY A 39 -3.57 -27.62 -21.81
CA GLY A 39 -3.82 -28.79 -22.66
C GLY A 39 -3.44 -30.14 -22.04
N TYR A 40 -2.96 -30.13 -20.79
CA TYR A 40 -2.67 -31.33 -20.02
C TYR A 40 -3.81 -31.64 -19.05
N ASP A 41 -4.23 -32.90 -18.98
CA ASP A 41 -5.18 -33.39 -17.98
C ASP A 41 -4.50 -33.61 -16.62
N ASP A 42 -3.20 -33.96 -16.61
CA ASP A 42 -2.36 -34.12 -15.42
C ASP A 42 -0.90 -33.73 -15.72
N LEU A 43 -0.41 -32.68 -15.08
CA LEU A 43 0.91 -32.08 -15.32
C LEU A 43 1.69 -31.91 -14.01
N ILE A 44 2.96 -32.30 -14.02
CA ILE A 44 3.95 -31.99 -12.98
C ILE A 44 4.96 -31.00 -13.57
N PHE A 45 5.07 -29.82 -12.98
CA PHE A 45 6.08 -28.82 -13.31
C PHE A 45 7.19 -28.81 -12.25
N GLN A 46 8.38 -29.28 -12.62
CA GLN A 46 9.51 -29.48 -11.71
C GLN A 46 10.58 -28.40 -11.86
N LEU A 47 11.05 -27.89 -10.73
CA LEU A 47 12.14 -26.92 -10.62
C LEU A 47 13.33 -27.60 -9.94
N GLY A 48 14.54 -27.37 -10.44
CA GLY A 48 15.78 -27.86 -9.83
C GLY A 48 16.95 -26.92 -10.12
N ASP A 49 18.08 -27.16 -9.46
CA ASP A 49 19.29 -26.37 -9.72
C ASP A 49 19.74 -26.55 -11.17
N GLY A 50 20.02 -25.45 -11.86
CA GLY A 50 20.30 -25.43 -13.31
C GLY A 50 19.06 -25.56 -14.21
N ASN A 51 17.86 -25.76 -13.64
CA ASN A 51 16.58 -25.84 -14.35
C ASN A 51 15.48 -25.17 -13.52
N TRP A 52 15.62 -23.85 -13.38
CA TRP A 52 14.86 -23.01 -12.47
C TRP A 52 14.43 -21.71 -13.17
N VAL A 53 13.35 -21.12 -12.68
CA VAL A 53 12.85 -19.82 -13.10
C VAL A 53 12.31 -19.06 -11.89
N PRO A 54 12.48 -17.73 -11.79
CA PRO A 54 12.02 -16.97 -10.63
C PRO A 54 10.50 -16.84 -10.56
N ASN A 55 9.81 -16.82 -11.69
CA ASN A 55 8.38 -16.54 -11.77
C ASN A 55 7.66 -17.63 -12.55
N ILE A 56 6.54 -18.10 -12.02
CA ILE A 56 5.71 -19.18 -12.56
C ILE A 56 4.29 -18.66 -12.72
N THR A 57 3.66 -18.91 -13.86
CA THR A 57 2.27 -18.52 -14.11
C THR A 57 1.43 -19.74 -14.43
N LEU A 58 0.27 -19.86 -13.77
CA LEU A 58 -0.67 -20.95 -14.00
C LEU A 58 -1.35 -20.79 -15.38
N PRO A 59 -1.73 -21.88 -16.08
CA PRO A 59 -2.44 -21.78 -17.36
C PRO A 59 -3.75 -21.00 -17.23
N LEU A 60 -4.13 -20.22 -18.24
CA LEU A 60 -5.38 -19.44 -18.20
C LEU A 60 -6.64 -20.33 -18.23
N THR A 61 -6.56 -21.43 -18.97
CA THR A 61 -7.66 -22.38 -19.17
C THR A 61 -7.13 -23.80 -19.08
N ALA A 62 -7.94 -24.70 -18.56
CA ALA A 62 -7.73 -26.14 -18.66
C ALA A 62 -9.09 -26.85 -18.75
N LYS A 63 -9.05 -28.17 -18.94
CA LYS A 63 -10.24 -29.02 -18.82
C LYS A 63 -10.69 -29.04 -17.36
N ASP A 64 -12.00 -29.14 -17.12
CA ASP A 64 -12.52 -29.33 -15.76
C ASP A 64 -11.90 -30.57 -15.10
N GLY A 65 -11.41 -30.41 -13.88
CA GLY A 65 -10.70 -31.47 -13.15
C GLY A 65 -9.25 -31.70 -13.55
N ALA A 66 -8.67 -30.91 -14.47
CA ALA A 66 -7.26 -31.01 -14.82
C ALA A 66 -6.37 -30.73 -13.60
N LYS A 67 -5.28 -31.49 -13.47
CA LYS A 67 -4.36 -31.42 -12.31
C LYS A 67 -3.03 -30.80 -12.68
N LEU A 68 -2.50 -30.02 -11.75
CA LEU A 68 -1.19 -29.39 -11.86
C LEU A 68 -0.46 -29.49 -10.51
N ALA A 69 0.69 -30.15 -10.50
CA ALA A 69 1.62 -30.15 -9.37
C ALA A 69 2.85 -29.30 -9.71
N ILE A 70 3.21 -28.34 -8.86
CA ILE A 70 4.44 -27.56 -8.97
C ILE A 70 5.36 -28.00 -7.84
N THR A 71 6.52 -28.58 -8.17
CA THR A 71 7.47 -29.12 -7.19
C THR A 71 8.83 -28.48 -7.35
N SER A 72 9.51 -28.14 -6.24
CA SER A 72 10.86 -27.59 -6.31
C SER A 72 11.85 -28.39 -5.48
N SER A 73 13.00 -28.70 -6.08
CA SER A 73 14.23 -29.07 -5.38
C SER A 73 15.33 -28.02 -5.58
N ALA A 74 15.00 -26.86 -6.14
CA ALA A 74 15.97 -25.79 -6.41
C ALA A 74 16.34 -25.03 -5.13
N SER A 75 17.61 -24.64 -5.03
CA SER A 75 18.16 -23.82 -3.94
C SER A 75 17.58 -22.40 -3.94
N TYR A 76 17.19 -21.88 -5.10
CA TYR A 76 16.52 -20.58 -5.24
C TYR A 76 15.00 -20.70 -5.12
N GLU A 77 14.38 -19.72 -4.45
CA GLU A 77 12.91 -19.61 -4.36
C GLU A 77 12.30 -19.18 -5.71
N SER A 78 11.11 -19.68 -6.03
CA SER A 78 10.27 -19.19 -7.13
C SER A 78 8.97 -18.60 -6.59
N GLN A 79 8.37 -17.67 -7.34
CA GLN A 79 7.05 -17.11 -7.09
C GLN A 79 6.03 -17.73 -8.07
N ILE A 80 4.95 -18.30 -7.55
CA ILE A 80 3.78 -18.66 -8.36
C ILE A 80 2.82 -17.48 -8.36
N ASP A 81 2.44 -17.00 -9.55
CA ASP A 81 1.30 -16.11 -9.75
C ASP A 81 -0.02 -16.87 -9.50
N THR A 82 -0.71 -16.50 -8.43
CA THR A 82 -1.94 -17.10 -7.95
C THR A 82 -3.19 -16.31 -8.34
N THR A 83 -3.08 -15.28 -9.18
CA THR A 83 -4.23 -14.50 -9.68
C THR A 83 -5.25 -15.36 -10.45
N ARG A 84 -4.80 -16.49 -11.01
CA ARG A 84 -5.63 -17.51 -11.68
C ARG A 84 -6.10 -18.64 -10.76
N SER A 85 -5.86 -18.52 -9.46
CA SER A 85 -6.24 -19.51 -8.46
C SER A 85 -7.36 -19.01 -7.53
N ASP A 86 -7.80 -19.88 -6.63
CA ASP A 86 -8.73 -19.56 -5.55
C ASP A 86 -8.07 -19.03 -4.27
N LEU A 87 -6.73 -18.87 -4.25
CA LEU A 87 -6.05 -18.18 -3.16
C LEU A 87 -6.27 -16.66 -3.24
N PRO A 88 -6.49 -15.97 -2.11
CA PRO A 88 -6.76 -14.53 -2.08
C PRO A 88 -5.49 -13.67 -2.07
N VAL A 89 -4.40 -14.17 -2.64
CA VAL A 89 -3.13 -13.44 -2.76
C VAL A 89 -2.67 -13.46 -4.21
N ALA A 90 -1.88 -12.46 -4.62
CA ALA A 90 -1.38 -12.39 -5.98
C ALA A 90 -0.27 -13.41 -6.25
N GLN A 91 0.53 -13.75 -5.24
CA GLN A 91 1.64 -14.69 -5.39
C GLN A 91 1.87 -15.52 -4.12
N ILE A 92 2.43 -16.72 -4.31
CA ILE A 92 2.98 -17.56 -3.23
C ILE A 92 4.40 -18.03 -3.56
N LYS A 93 5.19 -18.27 -2.52
CA LYS A 93 6.55 -18.79 -2.64
C LYS A 93 6.58 -20.31 -2.77
N VAL A 94 7.49 -20.81 -3.60
CA VAL A 94 7.88 -22.22 -3.67
C VAL A 94 9.37 -22.32 -3.40
N LYS A 95 9.75 -23.11 -2.40
CA LYS A 95 11.13 -23.37 -1.97
C LYS A 95 11.50 -24.83 -2.14
N ALA A 96 12.79 -25.17 -2.00
CA ALA A 96 13.25 -26.56 -1.99
C ALA A 96 12.40 -27.46 -1.07
N GLY A 97 11.99 -28.61 -1.59
CA GLY A 97 11.12 -29.59 -0.91
C GLY A 97 9.62 -29.27 -0.94
N SER A 98 9.20 -28.15 -1.54
CA SER A 98 7.78 -27.77 -1.62
C SER A 98 7.07 -28.50 -2.77
N THR A 99 5.79 -28.77 -2.57
CA THR A 99 4.87 -29.23 -3.62
C THR A 99 3.56 -28.47 -3.47
N VAL A 100 3.09 -27.83 -4.54
CA VAL A 100 1.80 -27.15 -4.58
C VAL A 100 0.95 -27.81 -5.64
N ASN A 101 -0.19 -28.36 -5.22
CA ASN A 101 -1.11 -29.04 -6.13
C ASN A 101 -2.34 -28.16 -6.39
N PHE A 102 -2.77 -28.16 -7.64
CA PHE A 102 -3.95 -27.46 -8.11
C PHE A 102 -4.86 -28.40 -8.90
N THR A 103 -6.16 -28.17 -8.82
CA THR A 103 -7.17 -28.76 -9.71
C THR A 103 -7.96 -27.65 -10.38
N PHE A 104 -8.07 -27.65 -11.71
CA PHE A 104 -8.83 -26.63 -12.42
C PHE A 104 -10.34 -26.86 -12.28
N SER A 105 -11.08 -25.80 -11.93
CA SER A 105 -12.55 -25.80 -11.96
C SER A 105 -13.06 -24.91 -13.07
N GLN A 106 -13.71 -25.50 -14.06
CA GLN A 106 -14.30 -24.78 -15.18
C GLN A 106 -15.46 -23.90 -14.72
N SER A 107 -16.22 -24.33 -13.72
CA SER A 107 -17.33 -23.55 -13.15
C SER A 107 -16.88 -22.23 -12.50
N LEU A 108 -15.66 -22.21 -11.96
CA LEU A 108 -15.06 -21.02 -11.34
C LEU A 108 -14.11 -20.28 -12.28
N GLY A 109 -13.70 -20.91 -13.38
CA GLY A 109 -12.63 -20.41 -14.27
C GLY A 109 -11.29 -20.25 -13.56
N LYS A 110 -11.01 -21.08 -12.54
CA LYS A 110 -9.86 -20.92 -11.63
C LYS A 110 -9.23 -22.26 -11.25
N TRP A 111 -7.94 -22.22 -10.97
CA TRP A 111 -7.19 -23.31 -10.34
C TRP A 111 -7.46 -23.32 -8.83
N GLN A 112 -8.02 -24.41 -8.33
CA GLN A 112 -8.26 -24.60 -6.91
C GLN A 112 -7.05 -25.26 -6.27
N VAL A 113 -6.48 -24.65 -5.22
CA VAL A 113 -5.39 -25.26 -4.46
C VAL A 113 -5.92 -26.45 -3.68
N GLU A 114 -5.26 -27.60 -3.80
CA GLU A 114 -5.60 -28.77 -2.98
C GLU A 114 -5.36 -28.46 -1.50
N SER A 115 -6.26 -28.90 -0.64
CA SER A 115 -6.16 -28.64 0.80
C SER A 115 -6.53 -29.85 1.64
N THR A 116 -5.83 -29.99 2.76
CA THR A 116 -6.22 -30.91 3.82
C THR A 116 -7.48 -30.40 4.51
N VAL A 117 -8.50 -31.25 4.64
CA VAL A 117 -9.80 -30.87 5.21
C VAL A 117 -9.92 -31.35 6.66
N TYR A 118 -10.27 -30.43 7.56
CA TYR A 118 -10.52 -30.67 8.98
C TYR A 118 -11.96 -30.31 9.35
N THR A 119 -12.49 -30.94 10.39
CA THR A 119 -13.85 -30.65 10.91
C THR A 119 -13.91 -30.76 12.43
N PRO A 120 -14.89 -30.11 13.10
CA PRO A 120 -15.11 -30.26 14.53
C PRO A 120 -15.21 -31.70 15.05
N ASN A 121 -15.96 -32.57 14.39
CA ASN A 121 -16.18 -33.95 14.85
C ASN A 121 -14.91 -34.81 14.81
N THR A 122 -13.96 -34.46 13.94
CA THR A 122 -12.68 -35.18 13.80
C THR A 122 -11.54 -34.55 14.57
N ASN A 123 -11.58 -33.23 14.81
CA ASN A 123 -10.42 -32.48 15.31
C ASN A 123 -10.73 -31.60 16.54
N GLY A 124 -11.99 -31.50 16.96
CA GLY A 124 -12.42 -30.56 18.00
C GLY A 124 -12.35 -29.10 17.52
N ALA A 125 -12.40 -28.17 18.47
CA ALA A 125 -12.49 -26.72 18.22
C ALA A 125 -11.18 -26.05 17.77
N VAL A 126 -10.04 -26.73 17.90
CA VAL A 126 -8.72 -26.22 17.53
C VAL A 126 -8.32 -26.82 16.20
N ILE A 127 -8.01 -25.98 15.22
CA ILE A 127 -7.55 -26.44 13.91
C ILE A 127 -6.15 -27.06 14.08
N PRO A 128 -5.90 -28.28 13.56
CA PRO A 128 -4.56 -28.87 13.59
C PRO A 128 -3.52 -28.01 12.88
N VAL A 129 -2.26 -28.09 13.32
CA VAL A 129 -1.13 -27.46 12.64
C VAL A 129 -1.02 -28.03 11.22
N PRO A 130 -1.06 -27.20 10.16
CA PRO A 130 -0.85 -27.68 8.80
C PRO A 130 0.47 -28.41 8.66
N THR A 131 0.50 -29.52 7.91
CA THR A 131 1.77 -30.20 7.65
C THR A 131 2.66 -29.31 6.80
N SER A 132 3.99 -29.41 6.91
CA SER A 132 4.91 -28.56 6.14
C SER A 132 4.79 -28.71 4.61
N LYS A 133 4.05 -29.72 4.12
CA LYS A 133 3.77 -29.96 2.71
C LYS A 133 2.49 -29.26 2.23
N ASP A 134 1.58 -28.93 3.14
CA ASP A 134 0.29 -28.34 2.79
C ASP A 134 0.44 -26.82 2.66
N VAL A 135 0.14 -26.27 1.47
CA VAL A 135 0.03 -24.82 1.31
C VAL A 135 -1.25 -24.29 1.97
N LEU A 136 -2.34 -25.07 1.90
CA LEU A 136 -3.66 -24.70 2.42
C LEU A 136 -4.24 -25.84 3.25
N SER A 137 -4.78 -25.51 4.42
CA SER A 137 -5.68 -26.36 5.19
C SER A 137 -7.07 -25.72 5.27
N THR A 138 -8.13 -26.52 5.20
CA THR A 138 -9.52 -26.04 5.20
C THR A 138 -10.29 -26.64 6.37
N TYR A 139 -10.75 -25.80 7.29
CA TYR A 139 -11.61 -26.20 8.41
C TYR A 139 -13.07 -25.93 8.07
N LYS A 140 -13.89 -26.98 8.03
CA LYS A 140 -15.30 -26.92 7.60
C LYS A 140 -16.25 -27.09 8.78
N LEU A 141 -17.16 -26.14 8.92
CA LEU A 141 -18.30 -26.18 9.83
C LEU A 141 -19.56 -26.58 9.05
N ALA A 142 -20.37 -27.47 9.62
CA ALA A 142 -21.66 -27.90 9.06
C ALA A 142 -22.65 -28.23 10.18
N ASP A 143 -23.93 -28.37 9.85
CA ASP A 143 -24.91 -28.87 10.83
C ASP A 143 -24.51 -30.26 11.32
N ALA A 144 -24.67 -30.48 12.64
CA ALA A 144 -24.15 -31.66 13.37
C ALA A 144 -22.62 -31.86 13.32
N ASN A 145 -21.85 -30.90 12.79
CA ASN A 145 -20.39 -30.89 12.79
C ASN A 145 -19.89 -29.45 12.98
N TRP A 146 -20.13 -28.91 14.17
CA TRP A 146 -20.05 -27.48 14.48
C TRP A 146 -19.49 -27.25 15.90
N VAL A 147 -18.78 -26.13 16.08
CA VAL A 147 -18.38 -25.59 17.38
C VAL A 147 -18.69 -24.08 17.44
N PRO A 148 -18.99 -23.52 18.62
CA PRO A 148 -19.26 -22.09 18.77
C PRO A 148 -18.04 -21.20 18.59
N LEU A 149 -16.85 -21.73 18.85
CA LEU A 149 -15.58 -21.01 18.81
C LEU A 149 -14.53 -21.89 18.14
N VAL A 150 -13.89 -21.37 17.09
CA VAL A 150 -12.80 -22.02 16.35
C VAL A 150 -11.49 -21.32 16.69
N THR A 151 -10.45 -22.07 17.04
CA THR A 151 -9.12 -21.54 17.31
C THR A 151 -8.15 -21.95 16.21
N LEU A 152 -7.54 -20.96 15.53
CA LEU A 152 -6.43 -21.19 14.60
C LEU A 152 -5.23 -21.77 15.37
N PRO A 153 -4.37 -22.61 14.75
CA PRO A 153 -3.23 -23.19 15.46
C PRO A 153 -2.25 -22.09 15.91
N ALA A 154 -1.51 -22.33 17.00
CA ALA A 154 -0.54 -21.36 17.52
C ALA A 154 0.69 -21.18 16.63
N SER A 155 0.95 -22.11 15.71
CA SER A 155 2.08 -22.07 14.79
C SER A 155 1.77 -22.76 13.47
N ALA A 156 2.56 -22.42 12.45
CA ALA A 156 2.63 -23.06 11.15
C ALA A 156 3.97 -22.69 10.48
N ALA A 157 4.27 -23.23 9.29
CA ALA A 157 5.37 -22.73 8.48
C ALA A 157 5.01 -21.38 7.84
N ASP A 158 6.02 -20.54 7.62
CA ASP A 158 5.83 -19.23 7.01
C ASP A 158 5.13 -19.31 5.65
N GLY A 159 4.10 -18.48 5.46
CA GLY A 159 3.33 -18.41 4.22
C GLY A 159 2.26 -19.48 4.06
N GLN A 160 2.07 -20.40 5.02
CA GLN A 160 0.97 -21.36 4.98
C GLN A 160 -0.38 -20.69 5.20
N PHE A 161 -1.43 -21.26 4.60
CA PHE A 161 -2.79 -20.77 4.69
C PHE A 161 -3.69 -21.72 5.48
N VAL A 162 -4.62 -21.12 6.21
CA VAL A 162 -5.80 -21.80 6.76
C VAL A 162 -7.04 -21.08 6.25
N SER A 163 -8.00 -21.84 5.74
CA SER A 163 -9.35 -21.35 5.49
C SER A 163 -10.34 -21.89 6.51
N VAL A 164 -11.26 -21.04 6.95
CA VAL A 164 -12.39 -21.42 7.81
C VAL A 164 -13.66 -21.13 7.05
N GLN A 165 -14.48 -22.16 6.82
CA GLN A 165 -15.72 -22.04 6.05
C GLN A 165 -16.89 -22.70 6.76
N SER A 166 -18.09 -22.16 6.56
CA SER A 166 -19.28 -22.70 7.21
C SER A 166 -20.44 -22.93 6.24
N SER A 167 -21.07 -24.09 6.39
CA SER A 167 -22.39 -24.41 5.86
C SER A 167 -23.40 -24.66 6.99
N ALA A 168 -23.00 -24.46 8.25
CA ALA A 168 -23.86 -24.66 9.41
C ALA A 168 -24.88 -23.54 9.54
N THR A 169 -26.05 -23.86 10.07
CA THR A 169 -27.14 -22.93 10.39
C THR A 169 -26.75 -21.99 11.55
N TRP A 170 -25.95 -22.49 12.50
CA TRP A 170 -25.48 -21.73 13.67
C TRP A 170 -24.16 -21.03 13.38
N ALA A 171 -24.04 -19.76 13.78
CA ALA A 171 -22.81 -19.00 13.60
C ALA A 171 -21.74 -19.39 14.62
N SER A 172 -20.49 -19.47 14.19
CA SER A 172 -19.30 -19.63 15.04
C SER A 172 -18.53 -18.31 15.15
N LYS A 173 -17.58 -18.23 16.07
CA LYS A 173 -16.56 -17.17 16.12
C LYS A 173 -15.17 -17.74 15.90
N ILE A 174 -14.25 -16.96 15.35
CA ILE A 174 -12.82 -17.29 15.37
C ILE A 174 -12.21 -16.64 16.60
N ASN A 175 -11.49 -17.43 17.40
CA ASN A 175 -10.76 -16.95 18.56
C ASN A 175 -9.62 -16.01 18.13
N PRO A 176 -9.55 -14.76 18.66
CA PRO A 176 -8.55 -13.79 18.24
C PRO A 176 -7.13 -14.10 18.72
N GLN A 177 -6.92 -15.05 19.63
CA GLN A 177 -5.64 -15.30 20.31
C GLN A 177 -4.43 -15.40 19.36
N ASN A 178 -4.59 -16.07 18.21
CA ASN A 178 -3.50 -16.30 17.26
C ASN A 178 -3.66 -15.47 15.97
N VAL A 179 -4.58 -14.51 15.95
CA VAL A 179 -4.85 -13.64 14.79
C VAL A 179 -4.14 -12.30 14.99
N LEU A 180 -3.74 -11.64 13.91
CA LEU A 180 -3.03 -10.36 13.93
C LEU A 180 -3.72 -9.29 14.78
N PHE A 181 -5.05 -9.14 14.62
CA PHE A 181 -5.88 -8.21 15.39
C PHE A 181 -7.18 -8.88 15.84
N PRO A 182 -7.73 -8.50 17.00
CA PRO A 182 -8.97 -9.07 17.53
C PRO A 182 -10.22 -8.45 16.89
N SER A 183 -10.35 -8.52 15.56
CA SER A 183 -11.51 -8.00 14.80
C SER A 183 -12.77 -8.89 14.93
N SER A 184 -13.89 -8.46 14.37
CA SER A 184 -15.20 -9.13 14.43
C SER A 184 -15.31 -10.39 13.56
N PHE A 185 -14.57 -11.46 13.87
CA PHE A 185 -14.57 -12.71 13.09
C PHE A 185 -15.73 -13.67 13.44
N THR A 186 -16.95 -13.37 12.97
CA THR A 186 -18.11 -14.28 13.08
C THR A 186 -18.33 -15.05 11.77
N VAL A 187 -18.26 -16.38 11.84
CA VAL A 187 -18.45 -17.30 10.72
C VAL A 187 -19.91 -17.75 10.64
N LYS A 188 -20.65 -17.21 9.67
CA LYS A 188 -22.04 -17.54 9.32
C LYS A 188 -22.08 -18.53 8.15
N THR A 189 -23.27 -19.07 7.88
CA THR A 189 -23.53 -19.91 6.71
C THR A 189 -23.09 -19.22 5.42
N GLY A 190 -22.32 -19.92 4.59
CA GLY A 190 -21.79 -19.43 3.32
C GLY A 190 -20.48 -18.66 3.43
N ASP A 191 -20.00 -18.34 4.64
CA ASP A 191 -18.75 -17.62 4.80
C ASP A 191 -17.53 -18.49 4.51
N ARG A 192 -16.47 -17.81 4.03
CA ARG A 192 -15.11 -18.32 4.00
C ARG A 192 -14.14 -17.22 4.41
N TYR A 193 -13.30 -17.51 5.38
CA TYR A 193 -12.15 -16.70 5.79
C TYR A 193 -10.87 -17.37 5.31
N TYR A 194 -9.85 -16.58 4.94
CA TYR A 194 -8.48 -17.06 4.74
C TYR A 194 -7.54 -16.30 5.63
N PHE A 195 -6.62 -17.05 6.24
CA PHE A 195 -5.52 -16.51 7.01
C PHE A 195 -4.21 -17.07 6.50
N ARG A 196 -3.18 -16.23 6.47
CA ARG A 196 -1.79 -16.62 6.19
C ARG A 196 -0.97 -16.52 7.47
N TYR A 197 -0.19 -17.55 7.77
CA TYR A 197 0.71 -17.50 8.91
C TYR A 197 1.98 -16.73 8.56
N VAL A 198 2.37 -15.81 9.45
CA VAL A 198 3.60 -15.03 9.34
C VAL A 198 4.47 -15.35 10.54
N THR A 199 5.57 -16.08 10.30
CA THR A 199 6.44 -16.61 11.36
C THR A 199 7.07 -15.49 12.17
N ALA A 200 7.49 -14.41 11.50
CA ALA A 200 8.08 -13.24 12.15
C ALA A 200 7.13 -12.54 13.14
N LEU A 201 5.81 -12.76 13.02
CA LEU A 201 4.80 -12.23 13.93
C LEU A 201 4.25 -13.29 14.89
N SER A 202 4.50 -14.58 14.61
CA SER A 202 3.82 -15.71 15.26
C SER A 202 2.30 -15.56 15.26
N GLN A 203 1.74 -15.05 14.16
CA GLN A 203 0.32 -14.72 14.02
C GLN A 203 -0.22 -15.07 12.64
N TRP A 204 -1.53 -15.32 12.62
CA TRP A 204 -2.34 -15.48 11.42
C TRP A 204 -2.87 -14.13 10.95
N VAL A 205 -2.49 -13.75 9.73
CA VAL A 205 -2.89 -12.50 9.08
C VAL A 205 -4.11 -12.77 8.20
N PRO A 206 -5.23 -12.03 8.36
CA PRO A 206 -6.38 -12.21 7.49
C PRO A 206 -6.08 -11.72 6.07
N GLU A 207 -6.25 -12.61 5.08
CA GLU A 207 -6.05 -12.32 3.66
C GLU A 207 -7.38 -12.23 2.90
N LEU A 208 -8.42 -12.89 3.41
CA LEU A 208 -9.79 -12.74 2.93
C LEU A 208 -10.77 -12.81 4.09
N THR A 209 -11.68 -11.85 4.13
CA THR A 209 -12.79 -11.83 5.08
C THR A 209 -14.11 -11.55 4.33
N PRO A 210 -15.24 -12.13 4.75
CA PRO A 210 -16.55 -11.78 4.21
C PRO A 210 -16.89 -10.31 4.46
N ILE A 211 -17.55 -9.68 3.48
CA ILE A 211 -18.09 -8.33 3.60
C ILE A 211 -19.54 -8.40 4.04
N ARG A 212 -19.93 -7.68 5.09
CA ARG A 212 -21.33 -7.56 5.51
C ARG A 212 -21.94 -6.30 4.95
N LYS A 213 -23.01 -6.45 4.18
CA LYS A 213 -23.77 -5.31 3.68
C LYS A 213 -24.76 -4.85 4.74
N LEU A 214 -24.75 -3.55 5.04
CA LEU A 214 -25.63 -2.89 5.99
C LEU A 214 -26.30 -1.69 5.30
N SER A 215 -27.52 -1.34 5.73
CA SER A 215 -28.09 -0.02 5.41
C SER A 215 -27.46 1.05 6.32
N PRO A 216 -27.51 2.35 5.94
CA PRO A 216 -27.08 3.45 6.79
C PRO A 216 -27.71 3.41 8.20
N ALA A 217 -29.01 3.15 8.29
CA ALA A 217 -29.71 3.05 9.57
C ALA A 217 -29.28 1.83 10.40
N ALA A 218 -28.99 0.70 9.75
CA ALA A 218 -28.52 -0.50 10.44
C ALA A 218 -27.10 -0.32 10.99
N LEU A 219 -26.24 0.45 10.30
CA LEU A 219 -24.88 0.77 10.73
C LEU A 219 -24.88 1.56 12.04
N ALA A 220 -25.74 2.58 12.15
CA ALA A 220 -25.82 3.45 13.33
C ALA A 220 -26.18 2.69 14.64
N ASN A 221 -26.82 1.53 14.52
CA ASN A 221 -27.22 0.69 15.65
C ASN A 221 -26.17 -0.40 15.98
N GLN A 222 -25.03 -0.43 15.29
CA GLN A 222 -23.99 -1.41 15.57
C GLN A 222 -23.12 -1.02 16.78
N THR A 223 -22.50 -2.02 17.37
CA THR A 223 -21.48 -1.92 18.42
C THR A 223 -20.43 -3.02 18.23
N ALA A 224 -19.38 -3.03 19.05
CA ALA A 224 -18.37 -4.08 19.07
C ALA A 224 -18.92 -5.51 19.24
N THR A 225 -20.11 -5.70 19.83
CA THR A 225 -20.71 -7.03 20.02
C THR A 225 -21.67 -7.44 18.90
N THR A 226 -22.16 -6.48 18.11
CA THR A 226 -23.16 -6.74 17.06
C THR A 226 -22.57 -6.72 15.65
N LEU A 227 -21.41 -6.08 15.44
CA LEU A 227 -20.63 -6.26 14.22
C LEU A 227 -20.20 -7.72 14.10
N THR A 228 -20.41 -8.30 12.92
CA THR A 228 -20.20 -9.74 12.66
C THR A 228 -19.24 -10.01 11.50
N ALA A 229 -18.51 -9.00 11.04
CA ALA A 229 -17.36 -9.18 10.16
C ALA A 229 -16.35 -8.05 10.36
N PRO A 230 -15.06 -8.32 10.05
CA PRO A 230 -14.04 -7.28 10.01
C PRO A 230 -14.30 -6.20 8.96
N ILE A 231 -15.05 -6.48 7.89
CA ILE A 231 -15.39 -5.49 6.85
C ILE A 231 -16.91 -5.40 6.71
N ASN A 232 -17.42 -4.18 6.84
CA ASN A 232 -18.83 -3.84 6.69
C ASN A 232 -18.97 -2.80 5.58
N GLU A 233 -19.88 -3.01 4.65
CA GLU A 233 -20.13 -2.14 3.50
C GLU A 233 -21.53 -1.53 3.60
N VAL A 234 -21.61 -0.21 3.44
CA VAL A 234 -22.86 0.54 3.30
C VAL A 234 -22.90 1.13 1.90
N THR A 235 -23.99 0.89 1.18
CA THR A 235 -24.26 1.56 -0.09
C THR A 235 -25.45 2.50 0.10
N VAL A 236 -25.21 3.79 -0.08
CA VAL A 236 -26.20 4.86 0.04
C VAL A 236 -26.96 4.99 -1.28
N THR A 237 -28.28 5.06 -1.21
CA THR A 237 -29.20 5.13 -2.34
C THR A 237 -30.18 6.30 -2.19
N ASP A 238 -30.99 6.57 -3.22
CA ASP A 238 -32.02 7.62 -3.16
C ASP A 238 -33.13 7.36 -2.10
N GLN A 239 -33.19 6.15 -1.54
CA GLN A 239 -34.12 5.78 -0.48
C GLN A 239 -33.61 6.11 0.92
N ASP A 240 -32.30 6.35 1.04
CA ASP A 240 -31.67 6.66 2.32
C ASP A 240 -31.80 8.16 2.61
N SER A 241 -32.36 8.50 3.76
CA SER A 241 -32.52 9.90 4.21
C SER A 241 -31.74 10.15 5.49
N GLY A 242 -31.17 11.35 5.62
CA GLY A 242 -30.47 11.78 6.84
C GLY A 242 -28.97 11.50 6.81
N GLU A 243 -28.34 11.65 7.97
CA GLU A 243 -26.89 11.52 8.14
C GLU A 243 -26.48 10.07 8.44
N ILE A 244 -25.35 9.65 7.89
CA ILE A 244 -24.77 8.33 8.15
C ILE A 244 -23.93 8.41 9.41
N ASN A 245 -24.25 7.59 10.41
CA ASN A 245 -23.53 7.55 11.67
C ASN A 245 -22.69 6.28 11.77
N LEU A 246 -21.40 6.45 12.08
CA LEU A 246 -20.54 5.33 12.43
C LEU A 246 -20.87 4.83 13.85
N PRO A 247 -20.63 3.54 14.13
CA PRO A 247 -20.81 2.99 15.48
C PRO A 247 -19.95 3.72 16.51
N VAL A 248 -20.43 3.90 17.73
CA VAL A 248 -19.62 4.49 18.83
C VAL A 248 -18.40 3.65 19.14
N SER A 249 -18.50 2.32 19.00
CA SER A 249 -17.41 1.37 19.22
C SER A 249 -17.49 0.17 18.26
N ALA A 250 -16.35 -0.44 18.01
CA ALA A 250 -16.21 -1.69 17.26
C ALA A 250 -15.06 -2.55 17.82
N ASN A 251 -14.83 -3.73 17.26
CA ASN A 251 -13.63 -4.50 17.59
C ASN A 251 -12.42 -3.92 16.84
N ASP A 252 -11.23 -4.22 17.34
CA ASP A 252 -10.02 -3.61 16.83
C ASP A 252 -9.79 -3.96 15.35
N ARG A 253 -9.49 -2.95 14.53
CA ARG A 253 -9.29 -3.02 13.07
C ARG A 253 -10.53 -3.42 12.26
N ASP A 254 -11.72 -3.45 12.86
CA ASP A 254 -12.96 -3.48 12.08
C ASP A 254 -13.02 -2.28 11.12
N GLN A 255 -13.62 -2.48 9.95
CA GLN A 255 -13.71 -1.51 8.88
C GLN A 255 -15.16 -1.27 8.48
N VAL A 256 -15.42 -0.01 8.10
CA VAL A 256 -16.65 0.41 7.45
C VAL A 256 -16.29 1.09 6.13
N ILE A 257 -16.85 0.56 5.04
CA ILE A 257 -16.73 1.12 3.69
C ILE A 257 -18.08 1.75 3.35
N ILE A 258 -18.11 3.05 3.08
CA ILE A 258 -19.32 3.77 2.69
C ILE A 258 -19.20 4.15 1.22
N LYS A 259 -20.10 3.65 0.38
CA LYS A 259 -20.23 3.96 -1.05
C LYS A 259 -21.54 4.69 -1.31
N SER A 260 -21.61 5.52 -2.35
CA SER A 260 -22.88 6.14 -2.76
C SER A 260 -23.23 5.89 -4.22
N ALA A 261 -24.51 5.59 -4.43
CA ALA A 261 -25.16 5.43 -5.72
C ALA A 261 -26.24 6.51 -5.98
N THR A 262 -26.34 7.53 -5.12
CA THR A 262 -27.27 8.67 -5.27
C THR A 262 -26.53 9.94 -5.67
N ASP A 263 -27.18 10.80 -6.47
CA ASP A 263 -26.65 12.14 -6.79
C ASP A 263 -26.85 13.16 -5.67
N GLN A 264 -27.63 12.80 -4.64
CA GLN A 264 -27.78 13.61 -3.44
C GLN A 264 -26.47 13.62 -2.64
N ASN A 265 -26.12 14.78 -2.10
CA ASN A 265 -25.04 14.85 -1.11
C ASN A 265 -25.57 14.32 0.22
N VAL A 266 -25.00 13.22 0.70
CA VAL A 266 -25.36 12.63 1.99
C VAL A 266 -24.19 12.82 2.96
N GLN A 267 -24.49 13.39 4.12
CA GLN A 267 -23.48 13.65 5.15
C GLN A 267 -23.15 12.36 5.91
N ILE A 268 -21.86 12.19 6.22
CA ILE A 268 -21.38 11.22 7.20
C ILE A 268 -21.03 12.01 8.45
N ASN A 269 -21.60 11.63 9.59
CA ASN A 269 -21.28 12.27 10.86
C ASN A 269 -19.81 12.02 11.22
N ASN A 270 -19.11 13.10 11.57
CA ASN A 270 -17.71 13.04 11.98
C ASN A 270 -17.52 12.69 13.46
N ALA A 271 -18.62 12.54 14.22
CA ALA A 271 -18.62 11.98 15.57
C ALA A 271 -17.93 10.61 15.58
N HIS A 272 -17.12 10.39 16.63
CA HIS A 272 -16.32 9.17 16.80
C HIS A 272 -15.28 8.94 15.70
N THR A 273 -14.94 9.95 14.89
CA THR A 273 -13.83 9.88 13.94
C THR A 273 -12.61 10.66 14.41
N ASN A 274 -11.47 10.48 13.74
CA ASN A 274 -10.25 11.24 13.99
C ASN A 274 -10.20 12.59 13.23
N THR A 275 -11.32 13.09 12.73
CA THR A 275 -11.37 14.31 11.94
C THR A 275 -12.64 15.11 12.21
N SER A 276 -12.55 16.43 12.10
CA SER A 276 -13.71 17.34 12.09
C SER A 276 -14.05 17.84 10.68
N ALA A 277 -13.29 17.40 9.66
CA ALA A 277 -13.44 17.85 8.28
C ALA A 277 -14.76 17.38 7.65
N THR A 278 -15.12 17.99 6.53
CA THR A 278 -16.34 17.71 5.78
C THR A 278 -16.34 16.29 5.21
N LEU A 279 -17.24 15.44 5.69
CA LEU A 279 -17.46 14.10 5.17
C LEU A 279 -18.83 14.02 4.47
N ASN A 280 -18.84 14.13 3.14
CA ASN A 280 -20.04 14.00 2.32
C ASN A 280 -19.81 12.98 1.22
N VAL A 281 -20.79 12.12 1.00
CA VAL A 281 -20.76 11.09 -0.05
C VAL A 281 -21.81 11.40 -1.11
N LYS A 282 -21.41 11.34 -2.39
CA LYS A 282 -22.28 11.41 -3.57
C LYS A 282 -21.94 10.30 -4.56
N ARG A 283 -22.70 10.16 -5.63
CA ARG A 283 -22.54 9.09 -6.63
C ARG A 283 -21.07 8.88 -7.01
N GLY A 284 -20.60 7.66 -6.81
CA GLY A 284 -19.24 7.24 -7.15
C GLY A 284 -18.20 7.48 -6.06
N ASP A 285 -18.54 8.19 -4.98
CA ASP A 285 -17.64 8.34 -3.84
C ASP A 285 -17.57 7.07 -3.00
N GLN A 286 -16.40 6.90 -2.39
CA GLN A 286 -16.13 5.88 -1.38
C GLN A 286 -15.32 6.49 -0.23
N TYR A 287 -15.74 6.19 0.99
CA TYR A 287 -14.97 6.40 2.21
C TYR A 287 -14.62 5.05 2.84
N GLU A 288 -13.44 4.97 3.44
CA GLU A 288 -13.03 3.81 4.25
C GLU A 288 -12.63 4.28 5.63
N PHE A 289 -13.24 3.66 6.64
CA PHE A 289 -12.98 3.90 8.05
C PHE A 289 -12.45 2.64 8.69
N ARG A 290 -11.54 2.80 9.65
CA ARG A 290 -11.01 1.68 10.46
C ARG A 290 -11.07 2.03 11.94
N TYR A 291 -11.61 1.14 12.75
CA TYR A 291 -11.68 1.35 14.19
C TYR A 291 -10.35 1.02 14.86
N ILE A 292 -9.90 1.91 15.74
CA ILE A 292 -8.65 1.77 16.49
C ILE A 292 -9.02 1.66 17.98
N ALA A 293 -9.01 0.45 18.53
CA ALA A 293 -9.60 0.18 19.84
C ALA A 293 -8.90 0.91 20.99
N ASP A 294 -7.57 1.01 20.95
CA ASP A 294 -6.78 1.72 21.98
C ASP A 294 -6.94 3.24 21.92
N LYS A 295 -7.45 3.79 20.81
CA LYS A 295 -7.76 5.21 20.64
C LYS A 295 -9.26 5.52 20.72
N ASN A 296 -10.12 4.51 20.67
CA ASN A 296 -11.57 4.61 20.80
C ASN A 296 -12.23 5.54 19.77
N TYR A 297 -11.80 5.47 18.52
CA TYR A 297 -12.40 6.17 17.38
C TYR A 297 -12.12 5.46 16.06
N TRP A 298 -12.84 5.86 15.01
CA TRP A 298 -12.62 5.50 13.62
C TRP A 298 -11.61 6.45 12.97
N ILE A 299 -10.54 5.90 12.39
CA ILE A 299 -9.70 6.69 11.49
C ILE A 299 -10.32 6.76 10.10
N VAL A 300 -10.28 7.93 9.47
CA VAL A 300 -10.51 8.04 8.03
C VAL A 300 -9.26 7.55 7.31
N GLN A 301 -9.38 6.37 6.72
CA GLN A 301 -8.28 5.71 6.00
C GLN A 301 -8.25 6.11 4.53
N SER A 302 -9.42 6.24 3.90
CA SER A 302 -9.59 6.69 2.53
C SER A 302 -10.80 7.61 2.42
N ALA A 303 -10.67 8.66 1.61
CA ALA A 303 -11.70 9.64 1.34
C ALA A 303 -11.56 10.17 -0.10
N PRO A 304 -12.65 10.62 -0.73
CA PRO A 304 -12.59 11.21 -2.06
C PRO A 304 -11.85 12.56 -2.03
N THR A 305 -11.22 12.89 -3.14
CA THR A 305 -10.64 14.21 -3.42
C THR A 305 -11.49 14.91 -4.48
N ARG A 306 -11.88 16.16 -4.25
CA ARG A 306 -12.52 16.98 -5.30
C ARG A 306 -11.45 17.65 -6.13
N THR A 307 -11.44 17.44 -7.44
CA THR A 307 -10.43 18.05 -8.33
C THR A 307 -11.07 19.10 -9.20
N PHE A 308 -10.43 20.27 -9.28
CA PHE A 308 -10.79 21.37 -10.17
C PHE A 308 -9.60 21.78 -11.03
N GLN A 309 -9.87 22.16 -12.27
CA GLN A 309 -8.95 23.00 -13.03
C GLN A 309 -9.25 24.46 -12.65
N LEU A 310 -8.24 25.29 -12.45
CA LEU A 310 -8.45 26.64 -11.94
C LEU A 310 -9.37 27.47 -12.85
N LYS A 311 -9.27 27.35 -14.18
CA LYS A 311 -10.17 28.03 -15.13
C LYS A 311 -11.64 27.70 -14.96
N ASP A 312 -11.96 26.51 -14.44
CA ASP A 312 -13.33 26.02 -14.31
C ASP A 312 -13.93 26.43 -12.95
N VAL A 313 -13.13 27.06 -12.09
CA VAL A 313 -13.60 27.67 -10.84
C VAL A 313 -14.25 29.00 -11.18
N ALA A 314 -15.57 29.06 -10.99
CA ALA A 314 -16.37 30.24 -11.33
C ALA A 314 -15.87 31.48 -10.58
N GLN A 315 -15.42 32.50 -11.32
CA GLN A 315 -14.87 33.75 -10.78
C GLN A 315 -13.69 33.53 -9.80
N GLY A 316 -12.98 32.40 -9.93
CA GLY A 316 -11.92 31.99 -9.02
C GLY A 316 -12.40 31.57 -7.62
N GLN A 317 -13.70 31.61 -7.31
CA GLN A 317 -14.24 31.25 -6.00
C GLN A 317 -14.51 29.74 -5.90
N LEU A 318 -13.77 29.05 -5.05
CA LEU A 318 -14.07 27.64 -4.77
C LEU A 318 -15.41 27.48 -4.06
N PRO A 319 -16.20 26.44 -4.42
CA PRO A 319 -17.43 26.12 -3.72
C PRO A 319 -17.12 25.62 -2.30
N THR A 320 -18.15 25.59 -1.45
CA THR A 320 -18.09 24.92 -0.14
C THR A 320 -17.59 23.48 -0.32
N PRO A 321 -16.63 23.00 0.51
CA PRO A 321 -16.13 21.65 0.42
C PRO A 321 -17.24 20.60 0.51
N THR A 322 -17.07 19.51 -0.22
CA THR A 322 -17.94 18.31 -0.18
C THR A 322 -17.14 17.04 0.09
N ALA A 323 -15.90 17.21 0.55
CA ALA A 323 -14.94 16.18 0.89
C ALA A 323 -13.82 16.84 1.71
N PRO A 324 -13.03 16.07 2.49
CA PRO A 324 -12.00 16.65 3.35
C PRO A 324 -10.82 17.27 2.57
N LEU A 325 -10.66 16.91 1.29
CA LEU A 325 -9.60 17.44 0.42
C LEU A 325 -10.17 17.92 -0.92
N THR A 326 -9.81 19.15 -1.27
CA THR A 326 -9.98 19.73 -2.61
C THR A 326 -8.61 19.96 -3.24
N GLU A 327 -8.41 19.49 -4.47
CA GLU A 327 -7.23 19.74 -5.28
C GLU A 327 -7.60 20.70 -6.43
N VAL A 328 -6.80 21.74 -6.61
CA VAL A 328 -6.92 22.70 -7.71
C VAL A 328 -5.64 22.66 -8.54
N LYS A 329 -5.79 22.50 -9.85
CA LYS A 329 -4.67 22.47 -10.80
C LYS A 329 -4.68 23.74 -11.65
N ALA A 330 -3.56 24.45 -11.64
CA ALA A 330 -3.30 25.59 -12.51
C ALA A 330 -2.12 25.28 -13.43
N ALA A 331 -2.28 25.56 -14.72
CA ALA A 331 -1.41 25.29 -15.85
C ALA A 331 -1.81 26.26 -16.98
N ASP A 332 -1.01 26.37 -18.03
CA ASP A 332 -1.14 27.40 -19.08
C ASP A 332 -2.54 27.47 -19.68
N SER A 333 -3.14 26.31 -19.97
CA SER A 333 -4.45 26.19 -20.62
C SER A 333 -5.66 26.24 -19.67
N ASN A 334 -5.41 26.39 -18.37
CA ASN A 334 -6.43 26.37 -17.32
C ASN A 334 -6.15 27.35 -16.16
N TRP A 335 -5.39 28.41 -16.41
CA TRP A 335 -4.98 29.38 -15.40
C TRP A 335 -6.03 30.50 -15.19
N GLN A 336 -6.07 31.02 -13.96
CA GLN A 336 -6.68 32.30 -13.60
C GLN A 336 -5.74 33.00 -12.59
N SER A 337 -5.78 34.33 -12.52
CA SER A 337 -4.87 35.09 -11.65
C SER A 337 -5.14 34.93 -10.17
N THR A 338 -6.36 34.55 -9.79
CA THR A 338 -6.82 34.51 -8.41
C THR A 338 -7.58 33.24 -8.11
N LEU A 339 -7.29 32.62 -6.97
CA LEU A 339 -8.06 31.54 -6.37
C LEU A 339 -8.57 32.03 -5.01
N GLN A 340 -9.89 32.13 -4.85
CA GLN A 340 -10.52 32.45 -3.58
C GLN A 340 -10.88 31.13 -2.89
N LEU A 341 -10.36 30.94 -1.67
CA LEU A 341 -10.66 29.77 -0.86
C LEU A 341 -12.16 29.76 -0.46
N PRO A 342 -12.74 28.60 -0.14
CA PRO A 342 -14.17 28.52 0.21
C PRO A 342 -14.56 29.46 1.34
N LEU A 343 -15.70 30.14 1.18
CA LEU A 343 -16.24 31.05 2.21
C LEU A 343 -16.69 30.32 3.48
N GLN A 344 -17.08 29.05 3.35
CA GLN A 344 -17.49 28.17 4.42
C GLN A 344 -16.79 26.83 4.27
N ALA A 345 -16.35 26.26 5.39
CA ALA A 345 -15.69 24.96 5.48
C ALA A 345 -15.81 24.43 6.92
N GLN A 346 -15.44 23.18 7.13
CA GLN A 346 -15.29 22.57 8.46
C GLN A 346 -13.83 22.52 8.88
N GLU A 347 -13.56 22.50 10.18
CA GLU A 347 -12.20 22.38 10.72
C GLU A 347 -11.50 21.15 10.13
N GLY A 348 -10.31 21.34 9.57
CA GLY A 348 -9.52 20.28 8.97
C GLY A 348 -9.77 20.07 7.47
N ASP A 349 -10.74 20.76 6.85
CA ASP A 349 -10.87 20.81 5.40
C ASP A 349 -9.60 21.41 4.77
N ARG A 350 -9.18 20.83 3.65
CA ARG A 350 -7.95 21.22 2.96
C ARG A 350 -8.16 21.56 1.50
N VAL A 351 -7.40 22.55 1.04
CA VAL A 351 -7.25 22.89 -0.38
C VAL A 351 -5.78 22.75 -0.75
N VAL A 352 -5.46 21.93 -1.75
CA VAL A 352 -4.13 21.85 -2.38
C VAL A 352 -4.18 22.55 -3.71
N LEU A 353 -3.39 23.60 -3.90
CA LEU A 353 -3.14 24.22 -5.20
C LEU A 353 -1.82 23.67 -5.76
N ARG A 354 -1.89 23.11 -6.96
CA ARG A 354 -0.71 22.73 -7.76
C ARG A 354 -0.61 23.69 -8.94
N ASN A 355 0.43 24.53 -8.94
CA ASN A 355 0.63 25.51 -10.00
C ASN A 355 1.81 25.12 -10.91
N THR A 356 1.51 24.66 -12.12
CA THR A 356 2.48 24.44 -13.20
C THR A 356 2.40 25.53 -14.28
N ALA A 357 1.55 26.55 -14.13
CA ALA A 357 1.47 27.65 -15.08
C ALA A 357 2.69 28.58 -14.97
N PRO A 358 3.15 29.22 -16.05
CA PRO A 358 4.21 30.23 -16.06
C PRO A 358 3.93 31.41 -15.13
N GLU A 359 2.65 31.71 -14.92
CA GLU A 359 2.21 32.80 -14.07
C GLU A 359 1.81 32.30 -12.68
N SER A 360 2.10 33.12 -11.68
CA SER A 360 1.67 32.87 -10.30
C SER A 360 0.16 32.98 -10.13
N VAL A 361 -0.39 32.31 -9.12
CA VAL A 361 -1.78 32.44 -8.69
C VAL A 361 -1.82 33.15 -7.33
N ASN A 362 -2.64 34.18 -7.19
CA ASN A 362 -2.93 34.81 -5.90
C ASN A 362 -4.03 34.01 -5.19
N VAL A 363 -3.72 33.38 -4.07
CA VAL A 363 -4.67 32.67 -3.23
C VAL A 363 -5.17 33.59 -2.13
N VAL A 364 -6.48 33.80 -2.05
CA VAL A 364 -7.09 34.77 -1.13
C VAL A 364 -8.20 34.15 -0.29
N SER A 365 -8.35 34.66 0.93
CA SER A 365 -9.53 34.51 1.78
C SER A 365 -9.72 35.78 2.61
N SER A 366 -10.66 35.83 3.55
CA SER A 366 -10.88 37.01 4.38
C SER A 366 -9.66 37.47 5.20
N GLN A 367 -8.73 36.56 5.51
CA GLN A 367 -7.53 36.83 6.35
C GLN A 367 -6.22 36.33 5.70
N LEU A 368 -6.28 35.89 4.44
CA LEU A 368 -5.15 35.30 3.73
C LEU A 368 -4.99 35.98 2.37
N SER A 369 -3.75 36.30 2.02
CA SER A 369 -3.37 36.71 0.67
C SER A 369 -1.97 36.19 0.39
N GLU A 370 -1.87 35.10 -0.35
CA GLU A 370 -0.61 34.45 -0.68
C GLU A 370 -0.42 34.31 -2.18
N LYS A 371 0.84 34.26 -2.60
CA LYS A 371 1.23 34.04 -3.98
C LYS A 371 1.80 32.63 -4.13
N VAL A 372 1.27 31.86 -5.06
CA VAL A 372 1.74 30.51 -5.40
C VAL A 372 2.38 30.55 -6.78
N ASN A 373 3.69 30.36 -6.85
CA ASN A 373 4.47 30.49 -8.09
C ASN A 373 4.47 29.19 -8.90
N THR A 374 4.99 29.26 -10.12
CA THR A 374 5.22 28.09 -10.98
C THR A 374 6.04 27.02 -10.27
N GLY A 375 5.62 25.77 -10.43
CA GLY A 375 6.22 24.59 -9.83
C GLY A 375 5.87 24.36 -8.35
N GLU A 376 5.06 25.22 -7.72
CA GLU A 376 4.70 25.07 -6.31
C GLU A 376 3.45 24.21 -6.12
N ASN A 377 3.52 23.32 -5.13
CA ASN A 377 2.38 22.72 -4.48
C ASN A 377 2.22 23.40 -3.12
N VAL A 378 1.04 23.94 -2.82
CA VAL A 378 0.74 24.56 -1.52
C VAL A 378 -0.57 24.02 -0.99
N ARG A 379 -0.58 23.64 0.29
CA ARG A 379 -1.77 23.19 0.99
C ARG A 379 -2.23 24.24 1.99
N PHE A 380 -3.52 24.49 2.01
CA PHE A 380 -4.20 25.35 2.97
C PHE A 380 -5.15 24.49 3.81
N ILE A 381 -5.31 24.84 5.08
CA ILE A 381 -6.20 24.16 6.02
C ILE A 381 -7.16 25.18 6.64
N TYR A 382 -8.42 24.78 6.80
CA TYR A 382 -9.40 25.55 7.57
C TYR A 382 -9.31 25.18 9.06
N THR A 383 -9.09 26.16 9.92
CA THR A 383 -8.77 25.94 11.33
C THR A 383 -9.97 26.03 12.26
N ALA A 384 -9.78 25.64 13.53
CA ALA A 384 -10.73 25.86 14.61
C ALA A 384 -11.07 27.35 14.84
N GLN A 385 -10.23 28.29 14.36
CA GLN A 385 -10.51 29.74 14.40
C GLN A 385 -11.39 30.19 13.23
N HIS A 386 -11.95 29.27 12.45
CA HIS A 386 -12.79 29.54 11.28
C HIS A 386 -12.09 30.35 10.19
N GLN A 387 -10.79 30.09 9.99
CA GLN A 387 -9.94 30.80 9.05
C GLN A 387 -9.12 29.83 8.21
N TRP A 388 -8.86 30.21 6.95
CA TRP A 388 -7.90 29.51 6.11
C TRP A 388 -6.48 29.99 6.43
N GLN A 389 -5.56 29.03 6.59
CA GLN A 389 -4.14 29.30 6.72
C GLN A 389 -3.33 28.36 5.83
N ARG A 390 -2.12 28.78 5.45
CA ARG A 390 -1.16 27.90 4.81
C ARG A 390 -0.71 26.82 5.78
N GLU A 391 -0.77 25.56 5.35
CA GLU A 391 -0.35 24.39 6.12
C GLU A 391 1.07 23.95 5.77
N THR A 392 1.55 24.26 4.57
CA THR A 392 2.81 23.70 4.04
C THR A 392 3.87 24.75 3.72
N ARG A 393 5.13 24.42 3.97
CA ARG A 393 6.33 25.14 3.49
C ARG A 393 6.82 24.56 2.15
N ILE A 394 7.72 25.28 1.47
CA ILE A 394 8.39 24.78 0.27
C ILE A 394 9.85 24.55 0.61
N ILE A 395 10.35 23.33 0.37
CA ILE A 395 11.79 23.03 0.40
C ILE A 395 12.25 22.95 -1.04
N THR A 396 13.19 23.81 -1.44
CA THR A 396 13.65 23.86 -2.83
C THR A 396 14.80 22.88 -3.08
N LEU A 397 14.76 22.19 -4.21
CA LEU A 397 15.69 21.13 -4.58
C LEU A 397 16.35 21.45 -5.93
N LEU A 398 17.69 21.41 -5.95
CA LEU A 398 18.48 21.41 -7.19
C LEU A 398 18.80 19.96 -7.55
N LEU A 399 18.47 19.56 -8.78
CA LEU A 399 18.82 18.24 -9.31
C LEU A 399 20.08 18.33 -10.16
N THR A 400 21.03 17.43 -9.94
CA THR A 400 22.27 17.35 -10.71
C THR A 400 22.52 15.90 -11.13
N TYR A 401 23.13 15.67 -12.30
CA TYR A 401 23.53 14.31 -12.69
C TYR A 401 24.81 14.29 -13.54
N ASN A 402 25.50 13.15 -13.55
CA ASN A 402 26.72 12.94 -14.33
C ASN A 402 26.48 12.37 -15.75
N GLY A 403 27.46 12.50 -16.64
CA GLY A 403 27.42 11.97 -17.99
C GLY A 403 27.41 10.44 -18.07
N ALA A 404 27.94 9.75 -17.06
CA ALA A 404 27.89 8.28 -16.98
C ALA A 404 26.44 7.77 -16.90
N THR A 405 25.58 8.48 -16.18
CA THR A 405 24.14 8.20 -16.09
C THR A 405 23.48 8.26 -17.47
N LEU A 406 23.86 9.25 -18.29
CA LEU A 406 23.36 9.36 -19.67
C LEU A 406 23.81 8.20 -20.54
N THR A 407 25.05 7.72 -20.34
CA THR A 407 25.57 6.57 -21.08
C THR A 407 24.81 5.29 -20.74
N ALA A 408 24.44 5.11 -19.46
CA ALA A 408 23.78 3.91 -18.98
C ALA A 408 22.28 3.85 -19.35
N LEU A 409 21.57 4.98 -19.24
CA LEU A 409 20.10 5.02 -19.38
C LEU A 409 19.60 5.77 -20.61
N GLY A 410 20.41 6.68 -21.17
CA GLY A 410 19.95 7.70 -22.09
C GLY A 410 19.28 8.89 -21.39
N GLU A 411 19.32 10.07 -22.02
CA GLU A 411 18.87 11.33 -21.42
C GLU A 411 17.41 11.33 -20.99
N THR A 412 16.51 10.83 -21.85
CA THR A 412 15.07 10.82 -21.54
C THR A 412 14.75 9.91 -20.36
N ALA A 413 15.33 8.71 -20.31
CA ALA A 413 15.07 7.77 -19.22
C ALA A 413 15.66 8.25 -17.90
N ALA A 414 16.86 8.84 -17.92
CA ALA A 414 17.47 9.45 -16.74
C ALA A 414 16.58 10.58 -16.16
N LYS A 415 16.14 11.52 -16.99
CA LYS A 415 15.25 12.61 -16.56
C LYS A 415 13.92 12.10 -16.02
N LEU A 416 13.27 11.16 -16.72
CA LEU A 416 12.00 10.58 -16.25
C LEU A 416 12.16 9.88 -14.90
N LYS A 417 13.25 9.15 -14.70
CA LYS A 417 13.51 8.46 -13.44
C LYS A 417 13.73 9.44 -12.29
N MET A 418 14.52 10.49 -12.49
CA MET A 418 14.71 11.55 -11.49
C MET A 418 13.40 12.25 -11.13
N LEU A 419 12.57 12.58 -12.12
CA LEU A 419 11.26 13.18 -11.90
C LEU A 419 10.32 12.23 -11.13
N GLU A 420 10.43 10.92 -11.36
CA GLU A 420 9.71 9.92 -10.57
C GLU A 420 10.20 9.85 -9.13
N GLU A 421 11.52 9.92 -8.87
CA GLU A 421 12.05 9.99 -7.50
C GLU A 421 11.56 11.23 -6.76
N PHE A 422 11.53 12.37 -7.45
CA PHE A 422 10.96 13.62 -6.94
C PHE A 422 9.46 13.50 -6.66
N ARG A 423 8.69 12.91 -7.59
CA ARG A 423 7.25 12.67 -7.40
C ARG A 423 6.99 11.79 -6.18
N LEU A 424 7.73 10.70 -6.03
CA LEU A 424 7.60 9.77 -4.90
C LEU A 424 7.99 10.39 -3.55
N THR A 425 8.89 11.38 -3.55
CA THR A 425 9.24 12.17 -2.34
C THR A 425 8.09 13.07 -1.90
N ASN A 426 7.41 13.71 -2.84
CA ASN A 426 6.19 14.47 -2.54
C ASN A 426 5.01 13.57 -2.17
N GLU A 427 4.84 12.42 -2.83
CA GLU A 427 3.84 11.41 -2.47
C GLU A 427 3.99 10.95 -1.01
N ALA A 428 5.21 10.66 -0.56
CA ALA A 428 5.49 10.35 0.83
C ALA A 428 5.09 11.48 1.80
N SER A 429 5.34 12.73 1.39
CA SER A 429 4.97 13.91 2.19
C SER A 429 3.45 14.09 2.28
N GLU A 430 2.72 13.82 1.21
CA GLU A 430 1.25 13.85 1.16
C GLU A 430 0.63 12.73 2.01
N ASN A 431 1.12 11.50 1.85
CA ASN A 431 0.67 10.33 2.58
C ASN A 431 0.83 10.48 4.10
N ASN A 432 1.89 11.16 4.55
CA ASN A 432 2.14 11.47 5.95
C ASN A 432 1.55 12.80 6.43
N ARG A 433 0.87 13.56 5.55
CA ARG A 433 0.36 14.91 5.81
C ARG A 433 1.43 15.85 6.38
N LEU A 434 2.66 15.75 5.88
CA LEU A 434 3.76 16.60 6.31
C LEU A 434 3.52 18.06 5.92
N ASN A 435 4.00 18.99 6.72
CA ASN A 435 3.82 20.42 6.56
C ASN A 435 4.80 21.04 5.54
N TYR A 436 5.23 20.29 4.53
CA TYR A 436 6.05 20.78 3.43
C TYR A 436 5.77 20.05 2.13
N TYR A 437 6.17 20.70 1.03
CA TYR A 437 6.37 20.09 -0.28
C TYR A 437 7.79 20.37 -0.76
N VAL A 438 8.32 19.47 -1.57
CA VAL A 438 9.59 19.67 -2.27
C VAL A 438 9.29 20.31 -3.64
N LYS A 439 10.05 21.34 -4.00
CA LYS A 439 9.97 22.02 -5.30
C LYS A 439 11.30 21.94 -6.00
N GLN A 440 11.31 21.43 -7.22
CA GLN A 440 12.48 21.55 -8.08
C GLN A 440 12.66 23.00 -8.56
N VAL A 441 13.85 23.56 -8.38
CA VAL A 441 14.16 24.97 -8.76
C VAL A 441 15.27 25.12 -9.80
N GLY A 442 16.00 24.05 -10.09
CA GLY A 442 17.06 24.06 -11.08
C GLY A 442 17.51 22.66 -11.44
N GLU A 443 18.25 22.58 -12.55
CA GLU A 443 18.88 21.36 -13.04
C GLU A 443 20.30 21.69 -13.51
N LEU A 444 21.28 20.89 -13.09
CA LEU A 444 22.65 20.96 -13.59
C LEU A 444 23.02 19.62 -14.25
N PHE A 445 22.99 19.61 -15.58
CA PHE A 445 23.23 18.41 -16.37
C PHE A 445 24.71 18.22 -16.68
N GLN A 446 25.13 16.95 -16.77
CA GLN A 446 26.49 16.55 -17.17
C GLN A 446 27.58 17.14 -16.26
N ARG A 447 27.30 17.27 -14.96
CA ARG A 447 28.34 17.63 -13.99
C ARG A 447 29.08 16.37 -13.55
N ASP A 448 30.13 16.03 -14.29
CA ASP A 448 30.99 14.91 -13.95
C ASP A 448 31.86 15.24 -12.73
N LEU A 449 31.60 14.53 -11.63
CA LEU A 449 32.44 14.57 -10.44
C LEU A 449 33.58 13.55 -10.60
N SER A 450 34.81 13.94 -10.24
CA SER A 450 35.96 13.02 -10.27
C SER A 450 35.99 12.15 -9.02
N VAL A 451 35.28 11.02 -9.06
CA VAL A 451 35.15 10.08 -7.94
C VAL A 451 36.10 8.89 -8.12
N SER A 452 37.30 8.94 -7.53
CA SER A 452 38.39 8.00 -7.83
C SER A 452 38.14 6.55 -7.39
N ASP A 453 37.35 6.34 -6.35
CA ASP A 453 37.01 5.01 -5.82
C ASP A 453 35.66 4.48 -6.34
N HIS A 454 35.01 5.24 -7.23
CA HIS A 454 33.67 4.98 -7.74
C HIS A 454 32.63 4.71 -6.63
N GLN A 455 32.75 5.34 -5.45
CA GLN A 455 31.78 5.21 -4.36
C GLN A 455 30.90 6.45 -4.20
N LEU A 456 29.61 6.23 -3.95
CA LEU A 456 28.62 7.30 -3.87
C LEU A 456 28.78 8.19 -2.62
N ASN A 457 29.32 7.66 -1.51
CA ASN A 457 29.66 8.47 -0.32
C ASN A 457 30.81 9.45 -0.60
N THR A 458 31.78 9.05 -1.43
CA THR A 458 32.86 9.92 -1.89
C THR A 458 32.32 10.99 -2.81
N ALA A 459 31.38 10.63 -3.71
CA ALA A 459 30.66 11.59 -4.55
C ALA A 459 29.94 12.67 -3.73
N LEU A 460 29.20 12.30 -2.67
CA LEU A 460 28.54 13.24 -1.75
C LEU A 460 29.53 14.27 -1.15
N GLY A 461 30.70 13.81 -0.73
CA GLY A 461 31.75 14.67 -0.17
C GLY A 461 32.35 15.64 -1.20
N ILE A 462 32.48 15.20 -2.46
CA ILE A 462 32.98 16.03 -3.56
C ILE A 462 31.91 17.05 -3.98
N GLU A 463 30.67 16.61 -4.17
CA GLU A 463 29.52 17.43 -4.57
C GLU A 463 29.35 18.65 -3.66
N LYS A 464 29.42 18.42 -2.35
CA LYS A 464 29.32 19.47 -1.33
C LYS A 464 30.35 20.60 -1.51
N ASN A 465 31.53 20.28 -2.03
CA ASN A 465 32.62 21.23 -2.24
C ASN A 465 32.77 21.68 -3.71
N ASP A 466 31.90 21.21 -4.61
CA ASP A 466 31.95 21.55 -6.02
C ASP A 466 31.46 22.99 -6.24
N ALA A 467 32.36 23.85 -6.72
CA ALA A 467 32.05 25.27 -6.91
C ALA A 467 30.91 25.51 -7.92
N THR A 468 30.77 24.65 -8.93
CA THR A 468 29.71 24.80 -9.94
C THR A 468 28.35 24.49 -9.33
N ILE A 469 28.27 23.38 -8.60
CA ILE A 469 27.05 22.98 -7.90
C ILE A 469 26.68 23.99 -6.81
N TYR A 470 27.66 24.45 -6.02
CA TYR A 470 27.42 25.47 -5.00
C TYR A 470 26.92 26.79 -5.61
N ASN A 471 27.56 27.30 -6.66
CA ASN A 471 27.15 28.53 -7.32
C ASN A 471 25.76 28.40 -7.94
N GLU A 472 25.44 27.24 -8.53
CA GLU A 472 24.12 26.99 -9.09
C GLU A 472 23.07 26.92 -7.98
N ARG A 473 23.33 26.17 -6.90
CA ARG A 473 22.46 26.09 -5.72
C ARG A 473 22.10 27.47 -5.19
N GLN A 474 23.08 28.37 -5.14
CA GLN A 474 22.89 29.78 -4.74
C GLN A 474 22.05 30.56 -5.74
N ARG A 475 22.39 30.45 -7.03
CA ARG A 475 21.71 31.15 -8.12
C ARG A 475 20.22 30.81 -8.17
N VAL A 476 19.88 29.53 -8.01
CA VAL A 476 18.49 29.04 -8.03
C VAL A 476 17.81 29.02 -6.66
N LYS A 477 18.54 29.40 -5.60
CA LYS A 477 18.07 29.39 -4.20
C LYS A 477 17.54 28.02 -3.75
N ALA A 478 18.33 26.98 -4.00
CA ALA A 478 18.01 25.61 -3.57
C ALA A 478 18.40 25.35 -2.10
N ASP A 479 17.45 24.89 -1.30
CA ASP A 479 17.65 24.46 0.09
C ASP A 479 18.47 23.18 0.17
N VAL A 480 18.24 22.26 -0.77
CA VAL A 480 18.88 20.95 -0.84
C VAL A 480 19.41 20.73 -2.27
N THR A 481 20.53 20.02 -2.41
CA THR A 481 21.00 19.53 -3.70
C THR A 481 20.96 18.01 -3.74
N SER A 482 20.62 17.44 -4.90
CA SER A 482 20.75 16.01 -5.19
C SER A 482 21.66 15.78 -6.39
N TYR A 483 22.65 14.92 -6.24
CA TYR A 483 23.49 14.34 -7.29
C TYR A 483 23.03 12.93 -7.65
N PHE A 484 22.79 12.71 -8.94
CA PHE A 484 22.48 11.40 -9.51
C PHE A 484 23.65 10.90 -10.34
N GLY A 485 24.19 9.76 -9.93
CA GLY A 485 25.32 9.13 -10.59
C GLY A 485 25.13 7.64 -10.83
N THR A 486 26.23 6.95 -11.11
CA THR A 486 26.29 5.49 -11.35
C THR A 486 27.35 4.82 -10.48
N GLU A 487 27.90 5.55 -9.51
CA GLU A 487 28.84 5.08 -8.51
C GLU A 487 28.20 4.00 -7.63
N SER A 488 29.03 3.13 -7.07
CA SER A 488 28.61 2.05 -6.18
C SER A 488 27.97 2.58 -4.90
N GLY A 489 26.83 1.99 -4.52
CA GLY A 489 26.00 2.39 -3.38
C GLY A 489 24.58 2.75 -3.81
N GLY A 490 23.65 2.72 -2.84
CA GLY A 490 22.24 3.04 -3.08
C GLY A 490 21.98 4.54 -3.11
N GLY A 491 22.09 5.15 -1.93
CA GLY A 491 22.01 6.57 -1.69
C GLY A 491 22.84 6.95 -0.47
N TRP A 492 23.20 8.24 -0.38
CA TRP A 492 23.88 8.83 0.77
C TRP A 492 23.39 10.25 1.00
N ALA A 493 23.12 10.58 2.26
CA ALA A 493 22.84 11.93 2.69
C ALA A 493 23.29 12.15 4.14
N TYR A 494 23.56 13.40 4.49
CA TYR A 494 23.87 13.75 5.87
C TYR A 494 22.60 13.71 6.73
N THR A 495 22.63 12.92 7.81
CA THR A 495 21.51 12.89 8.74
C THR A 495 21.40 14.21 9.51
N ARG A 496 20.19 14.78 9.56
CA ARG A 496 19.89 16.04 10.24
C ARG A 496 20.80 17.17 9.77
N ALA A 497 20.94 17.30 8.46
CA ALA A 497 21.81 18.27 7.79
C ALA A 497 21.67 19.72 8.29
N ASP A 498 22.62 20.57 7.95
CA ASP A 498 22.52 22.03 8.02
C ASP A 498 22.61 22.60 6.60
N ALA A 499 22.57 23.93 6.46
CA ALA A 499 22.68 24.58 5.16
C ALA A 499 23.95 24.14 4.39
N LYS A 500 25.05 23.86 5.08
CA LYS A 500 26.33 23.45 4.47
C LYS A 500 26.37 21.97 4.09
N SER A 501 25.51 21.13 4.66
CA SER A 501 25.51 19.68 4.47
C SER A 501 24.23 19.13 3.84
N ALA A 502 23.32 19.98 3.38
CA ALA A 502 22.09 19.57 2.69
C ALA A 502 22.33 19.11 1.24
N TYR A 503 23.05 17.99 1.10
CA TYR A 503 23.39 17.32 -0.16
C TYR A 503 22.99 15.86 -0.09
N ILE A 504 22.54 15.32 -1.22
CA ILE A 504 22.12 13.94 -1.43
C ILE A 504 22.89 13.40 -2.61
N ALA A 505 23.48 12.21 -2.50
CA ALA A 505 24.00 11.46 -3.64
C ALA A 505 23.16 10.19 -3.81
N ALA A 506 22.67 9.92 -5.01
CA ALA A 506 21.83 8.77 -5.34
C ALA A 506 22.35 8.07 -6.61
N ASN A 507 22.31 6.74 -6.62
CA ASN A 507 22.62 5.97 -7.82
C ASN A 507 21.36 5.81 -8.67
N LEU A 508 21.35 6.40 -9.86
CA LEU A 508 20.19 6.39 -10.74
C LEU A 508 19.96 5.04 -11.41
N LEU A 509 20.73 3.99 -11.12
CA LEU A 509 20.44 2.61 -11.53
C LEU A 509 19.57 1.87 -10.50
N GLU A 510 19.47 2.37 -9.27
CA GLU A 510 18.67 1.80 -8.17
C GLU A 510 17.18 2.11 -8.30
N PRO A 511 16.27 1.46 -7.56
CA PRO A 511 14.84 1.77 -7.63
C PRO A 511 14.56 3.27 -7.40
N ALA A 512 13.55 3.83 -8.08
CA ALA A 512 13.19 5.26 -8.00
C ALA A 512 12.74 5.75 -6.60
N THR A 513 12.83 4.90 -5.58
CA THR A 513 12.46 5.18 -4.19
C THR A 513 13.64 5.66 -3.34
N VAL A 514 14.83 5.86 -3.91
CA VAL A 514 16.04 6.26 -3.16
C VAL A 514 15.92 7.70 -2.65
N LEU A 515 15.56 8.67 -3.49
CA LEU A 515 15.52 10.08 -3.07
C LEU A 515 14.67 10.33 -1.82
N ARG A 516 13.49 9.72 -1.69
CA ARG A 516 12.62 9.91 -0.50
C ARG A 516 13.27 9.38 0.78
N HIS A 517 14.13 8.37 0.67
CA HIS A 517 14.90 7.84 1.80
C HIS A 517 16.00 8.83 2.21
N GLU A 518 16.81 9.26 1.25
CA GLU A 518 17.91 10.21 1.50
C GLU A 518 17.39 11.58 1.96
N PHE A 519 16.28 12.04 1.41
CA PHE A 519 15.60 13.25 1.86
C PHE A 519 15.11 13.12 3.31
N GLY A 520 14.73 11.91 3.73
CA GLY A 520 14.42 11.60 5.13
C GLY A 520 15.63 11.78 6.05
N HIS A 521 16.84 11.41 5.61
CA HIS A 521 18.08 11.74 6.32
C HIS A 521 18.31 13.24 6.40
N ILE A 522 18.12 13.99 5.31
CA ILE A 522 18.21 15.46 5.36
C ILE A 522 17.27 16.03 6.41
N LEU A 523 16.06 15.49 6.57
CA LEU A 523 15.11 15.90 7.62
C LEU A 523 15.39 15.30 9.00
N GLY A 524 16.44 14.51 9.14
CA GLY A 524 16.93 14.02 10.43
C GLY A 524 16.51 12.60 10.79
N SER A 525 15.85 11.84 9.92
CA SER A 525 15.53 10.46 10.27
C SER A 525 16.76 9.55 10.20
N HIS A 526 16.86 8.62 11.13
CA HIS A 526 17.71 7.44 11.06
C HIS A 526 16.92 6.27 10.46
N HIS A 527 17.64 5.18 10.17
CA HIS A 527 17.03 3.90 9.82
C HIS A 527 16.17 3.35 10.96
N ASN A 528 15.57 2.16 10.82
CA ASN A 528 15.02 1.46 11.97
C ASN A 528 16.14 1.04 12.94
N ALA A 529 15.84 1.06 14.23
CA ALA A 529 16.70 0.55 15.29
C ALA A 529 15.89 -0.44 16.16
N PRO A 530 16.54 -1.33 16.92
CA PRO A 530 15.88 -2.03 18.01
C PRO A 530 15.14 -1.04 18.92
N LEU A 531 13.96 -1.43 19.41
CA LEU A 531 13.10 -0.52 20.17
C LEU A 531 13.81 0.07 21.39
N GLU A 532 14.60 -0.75 22.09
CA GLU A 532 15.40 -0.34 23.26
C GLU A 532 16.39 0.78 22.93
N GLU A 533 17.04 0.71 21.76
CA GLU A 533 17.98 1.74 21.29
C GLU A 533 17.24 3.05 20.96
N SER A 534 16.14 2.95 20.21
CA SER A 534 15.34 4.13 19.86
C SER A 534 14.79 4.84 21.10
N ALA A 535 14.28 4.08 22.08
CA ALA A 535 13.75 4.62 23.33
C ALA A 535 14.86 5.27 24.20
N ALA A 536 16.04 4.66 24.27
CA ALA A 536 17.17 5.18 25.04
C ALA A 536 17.74 6.49 24.47
N SER A 537 17.67 6.68 23.14
CA SER A 537 18.16 7.90 22.48
C SER A 537 17.33 9.16 22.79
N HIS A 538 16.09 8.98 23.25
CA HIS A 538 15.04 10.03 23.31
C HIS A 538 14.77 10.73 21.96
N TYR A 539 15.32 10.21 20.86
CA TYR A 539 15.12 10.73 19.52
C TYR A 539 14.01 9.97 18.81
N LEU A 540 13.15 10.69 18.09
CA LEU A 540 11.90 10.12 17.57
C LEU A 540 11.99 9.69 16.10
N ALA A 541 12.90 10.27 15.31
CA ALA A 541 12.92 10.04 13.87
C ALA A 541 13.70 8.77 13.51
N TYR A 542 13.08 7.63 13.76
CA TYR A 542 13.54 6.32 13.30
C TYR A 542 12.57 5.74 12.28
N GLY A 543 13.07 4.90 11.39
CA GLY A 543 12.25 4.05 10.55
C GLY A 543 11.44 3.04 11.36
N PHE A 544 10.23 2.75 10.92
CA PHE A 544 9.42 1.63 11.39
C PHE A 544 9.52 0.46 10.40
N ALA A 545 10.08 -0.66 10.87
CA ALA A 545 10.21 -1.90 10.11
C ALA A 545 9.16 -2.93 10.56
N HIS A 546 8.46 -3.56 9.62
CA HIS A 546 7.44 -4.56 9.95
C HIS A 546 7.29 -5.61 8.83
N PRO A 547 7.09 -6.90 9.15
CA PRO A 547 6.96 -7.97 8.13
C PRO A 547 5.83 -7.79 7.11
N LEU A 548 4.82 -6.98 7.45
CA LEU A 548 3.68 -6.65 6.58
C LEU A 548 3.84 -5.33 5.82
N GLY A 549 5.07 -4.81 5.75
CA GLY A 549 5.43 -3.57 5.08
C GLY A 549 6.09 -2.59 6.03
N SER A 550 7.17 -1.97 5.56
CA SER A 550 8.02 -1.07 6.32
C SER A 550 7.97 0.34 5.76
N THR A 551 8.05 1.32 6.64
CA THR A 551 8.16 2.74 6.27
C THR A 551 9.45 3.03 5.49
N ILE A 552 9.52 4.20 4.87
CA ILE A 552 10.62 4.67 4.02
C ILE A 552 11.99 4.47 4.69
N MET A 553 12.11 4.83 5.96
CA MET A 553 13.37 4.72 6.71
C MET A 553 13.56 3.35 7.37
N GLY A 554 12.58 2.44 7.31
CA GLY A 554 12.62 1.11 7.94
C GLY A 554 12.65 -0.07 6.96
N GLY A 555 12.93 0.18 5.68
CA GLY A 555 12.95 -0.84 4.63
C GLY A 555 12.31 -0.39 3.31
N ASN A 556 11.67 0.79 3.28
CA ASN A 556 11.25 1.49 2.07
C ASN A 556 10.23 0.74 1.16
N SER A 557 9.47 -0.20 1.72
CA SER A 557 8.45 -0.96 0.98
C SER A 557 7.07 -0.31 0.99
N LEU A 558 6.82 0.63 1.91
CA LEU A 558 5.60 1.43 1.96
C LEU A 558 5.93 2.92 1.75
N PRO A 559 5.06 3.69 1.05
CA PRO A 559 5.28 5.10 0.74
C PRO A 559 4.90 6.02 1.93
N PHE A 560 5.31 5.63 3.14
CA PHE A 560 5.05 6.39 4.37
C PHE A 560 6.33 6.52 5.20
N TYR A 561 6.55 7.69 5.81
CA TYR A 561 7.43 7.83 6.97
C TYR A 561 6.74 7.32 8.24
N SER A 562 7.51 7.10 9.30
CA SER A 562 6.93 6.60 10.55
C SER A 562 6.08 7.67 11.25
N SER A 563 4.96 7.22 11.81
CA SER A 563 4.07 8.01 12.66
C SER A 563 3.11 7.09 13.43
N PRO A 564 2.84 7.34 14.72
CA PRO A 564 1.83 6.61 15.49
C PRO A 564 0.39 6.85 15.01
N ASN A 565 0.18 7.83 14.13
CA ASN A 565 -1.14 8.23 13.63
C ASN A 565 -1.42 7.73 12.20
N ILE A 566 -0.46 7.05 11.58
CA ILE A 566 -0.60 6.47 10.24
C ILE A 566 -0.66 4.95 10.35
N TYR A 567 -1.47 4.33 9.50
CA TYR A 567 -1.74 2.89 9.53
C TYR A 567 -1.57 2.31 8.13
N SER A 568 -1.04 1.08 8.04
CA SER A 568 -0.87 0.42 6.75
C SER A 568 -2.24 0.22 6.07
N PRO A 569 -2.42 0.59 4.81
CA PRO A 569 -3.72 0.51 4.14
C PRO A 569 -4.28 -0.91 4.17
N GLN A 570 -3.48 -1.90 3.80
CA GLN A 570 -3.94 -3.29 3.72
C GLN A 570 -4.25 -3.92 5.08
N TYR A 571 -3.34 -3.79 6.06
CA TYR A 571 -3.41 -4.61 7.29
C TYR A 571 -3.78 -3.84 8.56
N GLY A 572 -3.74 -2.50 8.58
CA GLY A 572 -4.04 -1.72 9.80
C GLY A 572 -2.99 -1.78 10.88
N VAL A 573 -1.75 -2.10 10.49
CA VAL A 573 -0.59 -1.98 11.37
C VAL A 573 -0.27 -0.50 11.54
N ARG A 574 -0.16 -0.04 12.79
CA ARG A 574 0.29 1.31 13.11
C ARG A 574 1.74 1.47 12.65
N LEU A 575 2.04 2.47 11.84
CA LEU A 575 3.36 2.68 11.22
C LEU A 575 4.29 3.52 12.09
N GLY A 576 4.25 3.33 13.41
CA GLY A 576 5.03 4.11 14.36
C GLY A 576 4.60 3.84 15.80
N ILE A 577 5.35 4.40 16.74
CA ILE A 577 5.14 4.20 18.18
C ILE A 577 5.18 5.57 18.84
N GLU A 578 4.14 5.86 19.63
CA GLU A 578 3.98 7.16 20.28
C GLU A 578 5.17 7.46 21.18
N ASN A 579 5.77 8.64 21.00
CA ASN A 579 6.97 9.12 21.71
C ASN A 579 8.23 8.22 21.58
N GLN A 580 8.30 7.34 20.56
CA GLN A 580 9.47 6.50 20.31
C GLN A 580 9.87 6.45 18.82
N VAL A 581 8.89 6.25 17.93
CA VAL A 581 9.11 6.11 16.47
C VAL A 581 8.09 6.98 15.73
N ASP A 582 8.48 8.22 15.45
CA ASP A 582 7.65 9.26 14.82
C ASP A 582 8.51 10.24 14.00
N ALA A 583 9.01 9.79 12.86
CA ALA A 583 9.75 10.65 11.93
C ALA A 583 8.91 11.81 11.41
N SER A 584 7.60 11.62 11.23
CA SER A 584 6.69 12.64 10.72
C SER A 584 6.65 13.88 11.63
N ARG A 585 6.66 13.70 12.96
CA ARG A 585 6.75 14.80 13.91
C ARG A 585 8.04 15.61 13.73
N VAL A 586 9.19 14.94 13.71
CA VAL A 586 10.50 15.60 13.58
C VAL A 586 10.60 16.34 12.25
N PHE A 587 10.06 15.78 11.18
CA PHE A 587 10.05 16.41 9.87
C PHE A 587 9.22 17.70 9.88
N ASN A 588 8.05 17.67 10.53
CA ASN A 588 7.21 18.85 10.68
C ASN A 588 7.88 19.95 11.52
N GLU A 589 8.60 19.57 12.58
CA GLU A 589 9.35 20.51 13.42
C GLU A 589 10.56 21.11 12.68
N ARG A 590 11.19 20.35 11.79
CA ARG A 590 12.43 20.75 11.11
C ARG A 590 12.21 21.41 9.75
N SER A 591 11.04 21.24 9.13
CA SER A 591 10.75 21.76 7.79
C SER A 591 10.96 23.27 7.68
N GLU A 592 10.67 24.03 8.74
CA GLU A 592 10.98 25.46 8.86
C GLU A 592 12.45 25.75 8.60
N THR A 593 13.32 25.11 9.37
CA THR A 593 14.76 25.28 9.28
C THR A 593 15.30 24.90 7.90
N VAL A 594 14.84 23.77 7.35
CA VAL A 594 15.32 23.27 6.05
C VAL A 594 14.86 24.15 4.90
N SER A 595 13.61 24.63 4.92
CA SER A 595 13.06 25.56 3.91
C SER A 595 13.73 26.94 3.87
N ASN A 596 14.69 27.17 4.76
CA ASN A 596 15.42 28.43 4.90
C ASN A 596 16.93 28.25 4.74
N PHE A 597 17.40 27.09 4.25
CA PHE A 597 18.82 26.84 4.08
C PHE A 597 19.45 27.74 3.04
N HIS A 598 18.76 28.01 1.93
CA HIS A 598 19.30 28.90 0.88
C HIS A 598 19.62 30.32 1.39
N ASN A 599 18.84 30.84 2.35
CA ASN A 599 19.09 32.17 2.94
C ASN A 599 20.28 32.20 3.92
N GLN A 600 20.77 31.03 4.36
CA GLN A 600 21.90 30.89 5.28
C GLN A 600 23.24 30.73 4.55
N LEU A 601 23.22 30.59 3.23
CA LEU A 601 24.42 30.45 2.42
C LEU A 601 25.05 31.83 2.15
N THR A 602 25.41 32.57 3.21
CA THR A 602 26.09 33.87 3.10
C THR A 602 27.53 33.77 3.57
N TYR A 603 28.40 33.06 2.82
CA TYR A 603 29.86 33.14 3.03
C TYR A 603 30.62 32.99 1.71
N THR A 604 31.63 33.84 1.55
CA THR A 604 32.75 33.73 0.61
C THR A 604 33.42 32.37 0.78
N LEU A 605 33.69 31.67 -0.34
CA LEU A 605 34.54 30.47 -0.35
C LEU A 605 35.89 30.81 0.32
N PRO A 606 36.49 29.91 1.13
CA PRO A 606 37.88 30.05 1.53
C PRO A 606 38.83 30.00 0.34
#